data_AF-A0A2W6US88-F1
#
_entry.id   AF-A0A2W6US88-F1
#
_cell.length_a   1.000
_cell.length_b   1.000
_cell.length_c   1.000
_cell.angle_alpha   90.00
_cell.angle_beta   90.00
_cell.angle_gamma   90.00
#
_symmetry.space_group_name_H-M   'P 1'
#
loop_
_entity.id
_entity.type
_entity.pdbx_description
1 polymer ?
#
loop_
_entity_poly.entity_id
_entity_poly.type
_entity_poly.pdbx_seq_one_letter_code
_entity_poly.pdbx_strand_id
1 'polypeptide(L)'
;MTERSLQSFRSRRPGVTATVAVIIGGLVAVLAALLLWGAARDGALVGPGAAMLLLAVLSAVTGIVGFRVARAPREAAPMTGPLQLLTILVFVVGVTGAVLGVVIGGIQGSIPAIGTGVLTLVLGLVIALQGALLYGAAQHGA
;
A
#
# COMPACT_ATOMS: atom_id res chain seq x y z
N MET A 1 -25.32 22.06 -1.18
CA MET A 1 -25.67 20.75 -0.56
C MET A 1 -24.85 19.64 -1.21
N THR A 2 -23.50 19.78 -1.26
CA THR A 2 -22.70 19.07 -2.29
C THR A 2 -21.38 18.46 -1.81
N GLU A 3 -20.80 18.88 -0.68
CA GLU A 3 -19.53 18.30 -0.21
C GLU A 3 -19.71 17.16 0.81
N ARG A 4 -20.70 17.25 1.69
CA ARG A 4 -20.99 16.18 2.68
C ARG A 4 -21.40 14.86 2.03
N SER A 5 -22.05 14.90 0.87
CA SER A 5 -22.54 13.69 0.20
C SER A 5 -21.41 12.83 -0.38
N LEU A 6 -20.37 13.46 -0.96
CA LEU A 6 -19.21 12.78 -1.55
C LEU A 6 -18.32 12.14 -0.48
N GLN A 7 -18.06 12.84 0.63
CA GLN A 7 -17.34 12.27 1.78
C GLN A 7 -18.11 11.09 2.40
N SER A 8 -19.44 11.15 2.43
CA SER A 8 -20.27 10.03 2.92
C SER A 8 -20.26 8.80 1.99
N PHE A 9 -20.11 8.99 0.67
CA PHE A 9 -20.14 7.89 -0.29
C PHE A 9 -18.84 7.07 -0.29
N ARG A 10 -17.67 7.73 -0.18
CA ARG A 10 -16.36 7.03 -0.10
C ARG A 10 -16.13 6.34 1.24
N SER A 11 -16.67 6.89 2.34
CA SER A 11 -16.58 6.27 3.68
C SER A 11 -17.58 5.11 3.88
N ARG A 12 -18.64 5.00 3.07
CA ARG A 12 -19.68 3.96 3.20
C ARG A 12 -19.38 2.61 2.55
N ARG A 13 -18.27 2.43 1.83
CA ARG A 13 -17.93 1.14 1.18
C ARG A 13 -16.55 0.59 1.57
N PRO A 14 -16.28 0.37 2.87
CA PRO A 14 -15.01 -0.21 3.33
C PRO A 14 -14.71 -1.59 2.71
N GLY A 15 -15.75 -2.34 2.31
CA GLY A 15 -15.57 -3.61 1.58
C GLY A 15 -14.99 -3.47 0.18
N VAL A 16 -15.25 -2.36 -0.53
CA VAL A 16 -14.70 -2.14 -1.89
C VAL A 16 -13.23 -1.75 -1.79
N THR A 17 -12.88 -0.84 -0.87
CA THR A 17 -11.47 -0.47 -0.61
C THR A 17 -10.66 -1.67 -0.11
N ALA A 18 -11.25 -2.55 0.71
CA ALA A 18 -10.62 -3.80 1.12
C ALA A 18 -10.31 -4.73 -0.07
N THR A 19 -11.30 -4.96 -0.95
CA THR A 19 -11.09 -5.78 -2.16
C THR A 19 -10.04 -5.19 -3.08
N VAL A 20 -10.07 -3.87 -3.30
CA VAL A 20 -9.07 -3.18 -4.13
C VAL A 20 -7.67 -3.33 -3.52
N ALA A 21 -7.52 -3.17 -2.20
CA ALA A 21 -6.24 -3.38 -1.52
C ALA A 21 -5.72 -4.81 -1.71
N VAL A 22 -6.56 -5.84 -1.60
CA VAL A 22 -6.13 -7.23 -1.83
C VAL A 22 -5.69 -7.46 -3.29
N ILE A 23 -6.44 -6.95 -4.27
CA ILE A 23 -6.07 -7.08 -5.69
C ILE A 23 -4.73 -6.40 -5.97
N ILE A 24 -4.55 -5.18 -5.48
CA ILE A 24 -3.28 -4.44 -5.62
C ILE A 24 -2.15 -5.21 -4.93
N GLY A 25 -2.36 -5.70 -3.71
CA GLY A 25 -1.38 -6.49 -2.98
C GLY A 25 -0.95 -7.74 -3.76
N GLY A 26 -1.90 -8.44 -4.38
CA GLY A 26 -1.60 -9.59 -5.25
C GLY A 26 -0.76 -9.22 -6.46
N LEU A 27 -1.11 -8.12 -7.16
CA LEU A 27 -0.33 -7.64 -8.31
C LEU A 27 1.08 -7.19 -7.90
N VAL A 28 1.20 -6.49 -6.77
CA VAL A 28 2.49 -6.06 -6.22
C VAL A 28 3.33 -7.27 -5.83
N ALA A 29 2.74 -8.33 -5.28
CA ALA A 29 3.46 -9.57 -4.96
C ALA A 29 4.05 -10.23 -6.20
N VAL A 30 3.28 -10.30 -7.30
CA VAL A 30 3.77 -10.84 -8.58
C VAL A 30 4.92 -9.99 -9.12
N LEU A 31 4.77 -8.65 -9.11
CA LEU A 31 5.83 -7.74 -9.53
C LEU A 31 7.09 -7.90 -8.66
N ALA A 32 6.93 -8.00 -7.34
CA ALA A 32 8.05 -8.23 -6.42
C ALA A 32 8.77 -9.54 -6.73
N ALA A 33 8.03 -10.63 -6.98
CA ALA A 33 8.61 -11.91 -7.37
C ALA A 33 9.39 -11.80 -8.70
N LEU A 34 8.85 -11.09 -9.69
CA LEU A 34 9.53 -10.85 -10.97
C LEU A 34 10.82 -10.03 -10.79
N LEU A 35 10.80 -9.02 -9.92
CA LEU A 35 11.99 -8.20 -9.63
C LEU A 35 13.06 -8.96 -8.88
N LEU A 36 12.68 -9.75 -7.87
CA LEU A 36 13.61 -10.58 -7.12
C LEU A 36 14.17 -11.71 -7.99
N TRP A 37 13.38 -12.25 -8.92
CA TRP A 37 13.89 -13.16 -9.95
C TRP A 37 14.88 -12.47 -10.90
N GLY A 38 14.54 -11.25 -11.35
CA GLY A 38 15.41 -10.41 -12.17
C GLY A 38 16.70 -10.00 -11.46
N ALA A 39 16.67 -9.94 -10.13
CA ALA A 39 17.82 -9.55 -9.32
C ALA A 39 19.00 -10.53 -9.40
N ALA A 40 18.76 -11.78 -9.85
CA ALA A 40 19.84 -12.72 -10.18
C ALA A 40 20.71 -12.24 -11.35
N ARG A 41 20.20 -11.32 -12.18
CA ARG A 41 20.90 -10.75 -13.34
C ARG A 41 21.28 -9.28 -13.12
N ASP A 42 20.53 -8.56 -12.30
CA ASP A 42 20.79 -7.16 -11.95
C ASP A 42 20.60 -6.93 -10.45
N GLY A 43 21.71 -6.92 -9.71
CA GLY A 43 21.70 -6.76 -8.26
C GLY A 43 21.07 -5.44 -7.78
N ALA A 44 20.96 -4.43 -8.64
CA ALA A 44 20.30 -3.17 -8.30
C ALA A 44 18.79 -3.35 -7.99
N LEU A 45 18.19 -4.45 -8.45
CA LEU A 45 16.77 -4.74 -8.26
C LEU A 45 16.42 -5.32 -6.88
N VAL A 46 17.41 -5.80 -6.12
CA VAL A 46 17.15 -6.44 -4.81
C VAL A 46 16.45 -5.48 -3.85
N GLY A 47 16.94 -4.24 -3.74
CA GLY A 47 16.40 -3.21 -2.85
C GLY A 47 14.92 -2.88 -3.15
N PRO A 48 14.59 -2.37 -4.35
CA PRO A 48 13.20 -2.07 -4.71
C PRO A 48 12.32 -3.33 -4.74
N GLY A 49 12.85 -4.49 -5.15
CA GLY A 49 12.11 -5.76 -5.14
C GLY A 49 11.71 -6.21 -3.73
N ALA A 50 12.62 -6.11 -2.75
CA ALA A 50 12.33 -6.41 -1.35
C ALA A 50 11.30 -5.43 -0.75
N ALA A 51 11.41 -4.13 -1.08
CA ALA A 51 10.44 -3.13 -0.65
C ALA A 51 9.05 -3.37 -1.25
N MET A 52 8.96 -3.76 -2.52
CA MET A 52 7.68 -4.15 -3.15
C MET A 52 7.08 -5.38 -2.48
N LEU A 53 7.89 -6.37 -2.11
CA LEU A 53 7.39 -7.55 -1.39
C LEU A 53 6.78 -7.14 -0.05
N LEU A 54 7.44 -6.26 0.69
CA LEU A 54 6.91 -5.71 1.93
C LEU A 54 5.62 -4.92 1.71
N LEU A 55 5.53 -4.09 0.66
CA LEU A 55 4.30 -3.38 0.29
C LEU A 55 3.17 -4.35 -0.03
N ALA A 56 3.43 -5.46 -0.72
CA ALA A 56 2.42 -6.47 -1.01
C ALA A 56 1.84 -7.06 0.28
N VAL A 57 2.70 -7.39 1.25
CA VAL A 57 2.27 -7.88 2.57
C VAL A 57 1.43 -6.82 3.29
N LEU A 58 1.92 -5.58 3.36
CA LEU A 58 1.18 -4.49 4.03
C LEU A 58 -0.16 -4.17 3.34
N SER A 59 -0.22 -4.31 2.02
CA SER A 59 -1.45 -4.16 1.23
C SER A 59 -2.47 -5.26 1.56
N ALA A 60 -2.02 -6.51 1.66
CA ALA A 60 -2.86 -7.62 2.10
C ALA A 60 -3.37 -7.40 3.54
N VAL A 61 -2.51 -6.96 4.46
CA VAL A 61 -2.90 -6.62 5.84
C VAL A 61 -3.95 -5.49 5.84
N THR A 62 -3.75 -4.46 5.02
CA THR A 62 -4.71 -3.35 4.85
C THR A 62 -6.06 -3.86 4.36
N GLY A 63 -6.06 -4.79 3.39
CA GLY A 63 -7.27 -5.45 2.89
C GLY A 63 -7.99 -6.27 3.96
N ILE A 64 -7.25 -7.09 4.72
CA ILE A 64 -7.79 -7.89 5.83
C ILE A 64 -8.43 -6.98 6.88
N VAL A 65 -7.74 -5.92 7.30
CA VAL A 65 -8.28 -4.96 8.26
C VAL A 65 -9.51 -4.25 7.67
N GLY A 66 -9.48 -3.88 6.39
CA GLY A 66 -10.64 -3.31 5.70
C GLY A 66 -11.87 -4.23 5.72
N PHE A 67 -11.70 -5.53 5.52
CA PHE A 67 -12.79 -6.50 5.66
C PHE A 67 -13.29 -6.62 7.10
N ARG A 68 -12.39 -6.51 8.10
CA ARG A 68 -12.79 -6.48 9.51
C ARG A 68 -13.62 -5.23 9.81
N VAL A 69 -13.19 -4.05 9.35
CA VAL A 69 -13.94 -2.79 9.49
C VAL A 69 -15.30 -2.89 8.80
N ALA A 70 -15.38 -3.51 7.62
CA ALA A 70 -16.64 -3.69 6.91
C ALA A 70 -17.63 -4.64 7.61
N ARG A 71 -17.15 -5.54 8.48
CA ARG A 71 -17.95 -6.56 9.17
C ARG A 71 -18.17 -6.26 10.66
N ALA A 72 -17.46 -5.28 11.22
CA ALA A 72 -17.50 -4.97 12.64
C ALA A 72 -18.87 -4.39 13.04
N PRO A 73 -19.48 -4.86 14.15
CA PRO A 73 -20.59 -4.16 14.79
C PRO A 73 -20.15 -2.74 15.16
N ARG A 74 -21.05 -1.74 15.11
CA ARG A 74 -20.75 -0.33 15.40
C ARG A 74 -20.10 -0.07 16.77
N GLU A 75 -20.19 -1.04 17.69
CA GLU A 75 -19.64 -0.99 19.06
C GLU A 75 -18.26 -1.66 19.21
N ALA A 76 -17.68 -2.21 18.14
CA ALA A 76 -16.35 -2.84 18.20
C ALA A 76 -15.24 -1.80 18.37
N ALA A 77 -14.25 -2.12 19.21
CA ALA A 77 -13.15 -1.26 19.65
C ALA A 77 -12.50 -0.41 18.53
N PRO A 78 -12.02 0.81 18.86
CA PRO A 78 -11.52 1.77 17.87
C PRO A 78 -10.28 1.23 17.13
N MET A 79 -10.49 0.82 15.87
CA MET A 79 -9.44 0.36 14.95
C MET A 79 -8.60 1.51 14.35
N THR A 80 -8.87 2.76 14.74
CA THR A 80 -8.31 3.98 14.15
C THR A 80 -6.79 4.09 14.37
N GLY A 81 -6.30 3.87 15.59
CA GLY A 81 -4.86 3.93 15.90
C GLY A 81 -4.01 2.95 15.07
N PRO A 82 -4.31 1.64 15.09
CA PRO A 82 -3.60 0.66 14.26
C PRO A 82 -3.64 0.94 12.76
N LEU A 83 -4.79 1.43 12.24
CA LEU A 83 -4.93 1.79 10.82
C LEU A 83 -4.06 2.99 10.43
N GLN A 84 -3.95 3.99 11.30
CA GLN A 84 -3.09 5.14 11.09
C GLN A 84 -1.61 4.70 11.02
N LEU A 85 -1.17 3.87 11.97
CA LEU A 85 0.20 3.35 12.00
C LEU A 85 0.50 2.51 10.75
N LEU A 86 -0.43 1.64 10.34
CA LEU A 86 -0.29 0.82 9.13
C LEU A 86 -0.15 1.70 7.88
N THR A 87 -0.95 2.76 7.78
CA THR A 87 -0.92 3.70 6.65
C THR A 87 0.41 4.45 6.58
N ILE A 88 0.92 4.93 7.71
CA ILE A 88 2.22 5.57 7.80
C ILE A 88 3.33 4.58 7.40
N LEU A 89 3.25 3.35 7.90
CA LEU A 89 4.24 2.32 7.59
C LEU A 89 4.28 2.00 6.09
N VAL A 90 3.12 1.85 5.44
CA VAL A 90 3.02 1.67 3.98
C VAL A 90 3.71 2.82 3.24
N PHE A 91 3.43 4.05 3.65
CA PHE A 91 4.03 5.24 3.03
C PHE A 91 5.56 5.23 3.19
N VAL A 92 6.05 4.98 4.40
CA VAL A 92 7.50 4.91 4.67
C VAL A 92 8.16 3.83 3.83
N VAL A 93 7.60 2.63 3.77
CA VAL A 93 8.13 1.53 2.95
C VAL A 93 8.14 1.90 1.46
N GLY A 94 7.09 2.56 0.97
CA GLY A 94 7.03 3.04 -0.41
C GLY A 94 8.14 4.04 -0.73
N VAL A 95 8.37 5.01 0.16
CA VAL A 95 9.46 5.99 0.02
C VAL A 95 10.83 5.33 0.11
N THR A 96 11.05 4.46 1.10
CA THR A 96 12.33 3.75 1.26
C THR A 96 12.64 2.89 0.04
N GLY A 97 11.67 2.14 -0.48
CA GLY A 97 11.84 1.34 -1.69
C GLY A 97 12.16 2.18 -2.92
N ALA A 98 11.56 3.37 -3.02
CA ALA A 98 11.86 4.31 -4.09
C ALA A 98 13.28 4.87 -4.00
N VAL A 99 13.70 5.30 -2.81
CA VAL A 99 15.06 5.78 -2.57
C VAL A 99 16.06 4.68 -2.90
N LEU A 100 15.82 3.44 -2.46
CA LEU A 100 16.69 2.30 -2.77
C LEU A 100 16.79 2.09 -4.29
N GLY A 101 15.66 2.01 -5.00
CA GLY A 101 15.67 1.79 -6.46
C GLY A 101 16.34 2.93 -7.24
N VAL A 102 16.06 4.19 -6.90
CA VAL A 102 16.60 5.36 -7.60
C VAL A 102 18.08 5.57 -7.28
N VAL A 103 18.49 5.46 -6.01
CA VAL A 103 19.88 5.69 -5.62
C VAL A 103 20.76 4.53 -6.08
N ILE A 104 20.37 3.28 -5.81
CA ILE A 104 21.17 2.11 -6.24
C ILE A 104 21.19 2.04 -7.77
N GLY A 105 20.04 2.26 -8.42
CA GLY A 105 19.95 2.30 -9.88
C GLY A 105 20.80 3.41 -10.50
N GLY A 106 20.84 4.60 -9.88
CA GLY A 106 21.69 5.71 -10.31
C GLY A 106 23.18 5.40 -10.17
N ILE A 107 23.59 4.80 -9.04
CA ILE A 107 25.00 4.42 -8.80
C ILE A 107 25.45 3.31 -9.76
N GLN A 108 24.58 2.34 -10.06
CA GLN A 108 24.91 1.17 -10.88
C GLN A 108 24.56 1.35 -12.37
N GLY A 109 23.99 2.49 -12.77
CA GLY A 109 23.55 2.73 -14.16
C GLY A 109 22.36 1.87 -14.61
N SER A 110 21.60 1.29 -13.67
CA SER A 110 20.45 0.44 -13.97
C SER A 110 19.16 1.26 -14.11
N ILE A 111 18.78 1.52 -15.37
CA ILE A 111 17.48 2.13 -15.71
C ILE A 111 16.29 1.31 -15.15
N PRO A 112 16.30 -0.05 -15.22
CA PRO A 112 15.25 -0.85 -14.60
C PRO A 112 15.11 -0.62 -13.09
N ALA A 113 16.22 -0.49 -12.34
CA ALA A 113 16.17 -0.21 -10.91
C ALA A 113 15.59 1.17 -10.59
N ILE A 114 15.93 2.19 -11.38
CA ILE A 114 15.35 3.54 -11.23
C ILE A 114 13.84 3.50 -11.49
N GLY A 115 13.42 2.88 -12.60
CA GLY A 115 12.01 2.78 -12.96
C GLY A 115 11.19 2.01 -11.91
N THR A 116 11.75 0.93 -11.37
CA THR A 116 11.11 0.13 -10.32
C THR A 116 11.06 0.86 -8.98
N GLY A 117 12.07 1.67 -8.65
CA GLY A 117 12.02 2.59 -7.51
C GLY A 117 10.85 3.57 -7.61
N VAL A 118 10.69 4.25 -8.75
CA VAL A 118 9.55 5.16 -8.98
C VAL A 118 8.21 4.42 -8.91
N LEU A 119 8.12 3.24 -9.50
CA LEU A 119 6.91 2.42 -9.44
C LEU A 119 6.57 2.02 -7.99
N THR A 120 7.58 1.70 -7.17
CA THR A 120 7.42 1.38 -5.75
C THR A 120 6.83 2.55 -4.98
N LEU A 121 7.26 3.78 -5.28
CA LEU A 121 6.67 5.00 -4.68
C LEU A 121 5.19 5.13 -5.02
N VAL A 122 4.85 5.01 -6.30
CA VAL A 122 3.47 5.18 -6.79
C VAL A 122 2.56 4.14 -6.13
N LEU A 123 2.99 2.88 -6.08
CA LEU A 123 2.22 1.81 -5.46
C LEU A 123 2.09 2.03 -3.95
N GLY A 124 3.16 2.44 -3.26
CA GLY A 124 3.13 2.79 -1.85
C GLY A 124 2.13 3.91 -1.54
N LEU A 125 2.09 4.96 -2.36
CA LEU A 125 1.12 6.05 -2.24
C LEU A 125 -0.32 5.57 -2.45
N VAL A 126 -0.55 4.73 -3.46
CA VAL A 126 -1.88 4.17 -3.74
C VAL A 126 -2.38 3.32 -2.57
N ILE A 127 -1.53 2.45 -2.02
CA ILE A 127 -1.89 1.59 -0.88
C ILE A 127 -2.11 2.44 0.38
N ALA A 128 -1.26 3.44 0.64
CA ALA A 128 -1.42 4.35 1.76
C ALA A 128 -2.74 5.13 1.65
N LEU A 129 -3.14 5.56 0.45
CA LEU A 129 -4.43 6.19 0.24
C LEU A 129 -5.60 5.25 0.57
N GLN A 130 -5.51 3.96 0.23
CA GLN A 130 -6.53 2.98 0.65
C GLN A 130 -6.59 2.86 2.19
N GLY A 131 -5.44 2.82 2.85
CA GLY A 131 -5.34 2.83 4.32
C GLY A 131 -5.99 4.07 4.94
N ALA A 132 -5.72 5.25 4.39
CA ALA A 132 -6.32 6.51 4.84
C ALA A 132 -7.85 6.56 4.64
N LEU A 133 -8.35 6.02 3.51
CA LEU A 133 -9.79 5.92 3.26
C LEU A 133 -10.48 4.97 4.26
N LEU A 134 -9.82 3.85 4.59
CA LEU A 134 -10.30 2.92 5.62
C LEU A 134 -10.27 3.54 7.03
N TYR A 135 -9.23 4.31 7.35
CA TYR A 135 -9.16 5.08 8.59
C TYR A 135 -10.32 6.08 8.69
N GLY A 136 -10.60 6.84 7.61
CA GLY A 136 -11.73 7.76 7.56
C GLY A 136 -13.07 7.04 7.75
N ALA A 137 -13.25 5.87 7.15
CA ALA A 137 -14.45 5.04 7.36
C ALA A 137 -14.59 4.55 8.81
N ALA A 138 -13.48 4.15 9.44
CA ALA A 138 -13.46 3.72 10.84
C ALA A 138 -13.77 4.86 11.82
N GLN A 139 -13.37 6.09 11.51
CA GLN A 139 -13.68 7.27 12.35
C GLN A 139 -15.14 7.72 12.27
N HIS A 140 -15.80 7.60 11.11
CA HIS A 140 -17.18 8.06 10.90
C HIS A 140 -18.24 6.96 11.11
N GLY A 141 -17.81 5.72 11.32
CA GLY A 141 -18.68 4.56 11.57
C GLY A 141 -18.87 4.22 13.06
N ALA A 142 -18.03 4.80 13.93
CA ALA A 142 -18.19 4.84 15.40
C ALA A 142 -18.96 6.10 15.80
#